data_AF-A0A259LA11-F1
#
_entry.id   AF-A0A259LA11-F1
#
_cell.length_a   1.000
_cell.length_b   1.000
_cell.length_c   1.000
_cell.angle_alpha   90.00
_cell.angle_beta   90.00
_cell.angle_gamma   90.00
#
_symmetry.space_group_name_H-M   'P 1'
#
loop_
_entity.id
_entity.type
_entity.pdbx_description
1 polymer ?
#
loop_
_entity_poly.entity_id
_entity_poly.type
_entity_poly.pdbx_seq_one_letter_code
_entity_poly.pdbx_strand_id
1 'polypeptide(L)'
;MTPGARVRPVAAVTLMAAVLAIGMADPAFAQATGGIETVLQNIVTMLTGNVAKLLATIAVIVVGIAWMFGYLDLRKAAYVVLGIGIIFGATELVSTISGG
;
A
#
# COMPACT_ATOMS: atom_id res chain seq x y z
N MET A 1 23.78 -62.55 7.13
CA MET A 1 23.70 -61.10 7.38
C MET A 1 23.24 -60.42 6.10
N THR A 2 21.96 -60.03 6.00
CA THR A 2 21.47 -59.18 4.90
C THR A 2 20.43 -58.19 5.47
N PRO A 3 20.75 -56.89 5.55
CA PRO A 3 19.93 -55.90 6.24
C PRO A 3 18.83 -55.34 5.32
N GLY A 4 17.67 -56.01 5.28
CA GLY A 4 16.54 -55.61 4.42
C GLY A 4 15.48 -54.70 5.05
N ALA A 5 15.59 -54.35 6.34
CA ALA A 5 14.50 -53.69 7.08
C ALA A 5 14.57 -52.15 7.14
N ARG A 6 15.70 -51.53 6.79
CA ARG A 6 15.91 -50.06 6.97
C ARG A 6 15.49 -49.18 5.80
N VAL A 7 15.15 -49.74 4.63
CA VAL A 7 14.87 -48.95 3.43
C VAL A 7 13.43 -48.41 3.39
N ARG A 8 12.48 -49.13 4.02
CA ARG A 8 11.06 -48.74 4.14
C ARG A 8 10.80 -47.47 4.98
N PRO A 9 11.44 -47.26 6.15
CA PRO A 9 11.21 -46.04 6.92
C PRO A 9 11.82 -44.80 6.26
N VAL A 10 12.93 -44.93 5.53
CA VAL A 10 13.55 -43.79 4.83
C VAL A 10 12.67 -43.31 3.67
N ALA A 11 12.07 -44.23 2.91
CA ALA A 11 11.10 -43.90 1.87
C ALA A 11 9.83 -43.23 2.42
N ALA A 12 9.33 -43.68 3.57
CA ALA A 12 8.17 -43.07 4.23
C ALA A 12 8.48 -41.68 4.80
N VAL A 13 9.67 -41.50 5.39
CA VAL A 13 10.12 -40.21 5.95
C VAL A 13 10.36 -39.19 4.84
N THR A 14 10.92 -39.61 3.70
CA THR A 14 11.13 -38.71 2.54
C THR A 14 9.80 -38.29 1.89
N LEU A 15 8.81 -39.19 1.80
CA LEU A 15 7.46 -38.84 1.34
C LEU A 15 6.75 -37.87 2.28
N MET A 16 6.82 -38.12 3.60
CA MET A 16 6.24 -37.20 4.58
C MET A 16 6.94 -35.84 4.58
N ALA A 17 8.27 -35.81 4.47
CA ALA A 17 9.03 -34.57 4.34
C ALA A 17 8.68 -33.82 3.04
N ALA A 18 8.42 -34.51 1.93
CA ALA A 18 7.95 -33.89 0.69
C ALA A 18 6.54 -33.31 0.84
N VAL A 19 5.61 -34.01 1.50
CA VAL A 19 4.25 -33.52 1.77
C VAL A 19 4.27 -32.31 2.72
N LEU A 20 5.10 -32.35 3.76
CA LEU A 20 5.33 -31.22 4.66
C LEU A 20 6.01 -30.05 3.96
N ALA A 21 6.96 -30.29 3.06
CA ALA A 21 7.59 -29.25 2.25
C ALA A 21 6.62 -28.61 1.23
N ILE A 22 5.65 -29.37 0.72
CA ILE A 22 4.57 -28.84 -0.15
C ILE A 22 3.52 -28.10 0.69
N GLY A 23 3.21 -28.57 1.91
CA GLY A 23 2.28 -27.90 2.83
C GLY A 23 2.89 -26.67 3.52
N MET A 24 4.22 -26.60 3.60
CA MET A 24 5.01 -25.46 4.07
C MET A 24 5.64 -24.68 2.91
N ALA A 25 5.30 -24.99 1.66
CA ALA A 25 5.54 -24.12 0.53
C ALA A 25 4.61 -22.92 0.69
N ASP A 26 5.09 -22.00 1.51
CA ASP A 26 4.69 -20.64 1.74
C ASP A 26 3.37 -20.15 1.08
N PRO A 27 2.43 -19.58 1.87
CA PRO A 27 1.42 -18.67 1.30
C PRO A 27 2.04 -17.44 0.61
N ALA A 28 3.37 -17.29 0.64
CA ALA A 28 4.11 -16.27 -0.11
C ALA A 28 4.11 -16.48 -1.64
N PHE A 29 3.84 -17.68 -2.16
CA PHE A 29 3.74 -17.89 -3.61
C PHE A 29 2.36 -17.56 -4.21
N ALA A 30 1.34 -17.34 -3.38
CA ALA A 30 0.10 -16.66 -3.80
C ALA A 30 0.26 -15.13 -3.79
N GLN A 31 1.33 -14.61 -3.19
CA GLN A 31 1.63 -13.18 -3.09
C GLN A 31 2.40 -12.63 -4.31
N ALA A 32 2.79 -13.50 -5.25
CA ALA A 32 3.61 -13.16 -6.41
C ALA A 32 2.78 -12.89 -7.67
N THR A 33 1.74 -12.06 -7.59
CA THR A 33 1.15 -11.39 -8.76
C THR A 33 0.54 -10.08 -8.29
N GLY A 34 1.14 -8.94 -8.64
CA GLY A 34 0.65 -7.60 -8.28
C GLY A 34 -0.76 -7.37 -8.82
N GLY A 35 -1.76 -7.79 -8.05
CA GLY A 35 -3.17 -7.60 -8.36
C GLY A 35 -3.56 -6.13 -8.34
N ILE A 36 -4.81 -5.86 -8.75
CA ILE A 36 -5.41 -4.51 -8.76
C ILE A 36 -5.16 -3.79 -7.42
N GLU A 37 -5.21 -4.49 -6.30
CA GLU A 37 -4.93 -3.94 -4.98
C GLU A 37 -3.52 -3.35 -4.83
N THR A 38 -2.46 -4.04 -5.27
CA THR A 38 -1.08 -3.51 -5.25
C THR A 38 -0.93 -2.28 -6.15
N VAL A 39 -1.59 -2.28 -7.30
CA VAL A 39 -1.58 -1.12 -8.22
C VAL A 39 -2.27 0.08 -7.57
N LEU A 40 -3.44 -0.13 -6.95
CA LEU A 40 -4.19 0.92 -6.25
C LEU A 40 -3.39 1.47 -5.06
N GLN A 41 -2.74 0.62 -4.27
CA GLN A 41 -1.89 1.04 -3.17
C GLN A 41 -0.71 1.88 -3.67
N ASN A 42 -0.02 1.44 -4.73
CA ASN A 42 1.06 2.21 -5.33
C ASN A 42 0.59 3.60 -5.81
N ILE A 43 -0.59 3.69 -6.43
CA ILE A 43 -1.17 4.97 -6.84
C ILE A 43 -1.44 5.85 -5.61
N VAL A 44 -2.08 5.32 -4.57
CA VAL A 44 -2.36 6.07 -3.33
C VAL A 44 -1.06 6.55 -2.70
N THR A 45 -0.02 5.72 -2.63
CA THR A 45 1.29 6.09 -2.10
C THR A 45 1.97 7.17 -2.94
N MET A 46 1.89 7.10 -4.27
CA MET A 46 2.41 8.14 -5.15
C MET A 46 1.65 9.47 -4.98
N LEU A 47 0.33 9.43 -4.84
CA LEU A 47 -0.54 10.60 -4.69
C LEU A 47 -0.49 11.24 -3.30
N THR A 48 -0.10 10.51 -2.26
CA THR A 48 0.00 11.02 -0.88
C THR A 48 1.46 11.20 -0.41
N GLY A 49 2.41 10.77 -1.24
CA GLY A 49 3.84 10.86 -0.96
C GLY A 49 4.43 12.27 -1.02
N ASN A 50 5.76 12.35 -0.91
CA ASN A 50 6.48 13.62 -0.84
C ASN A 50 6.26 14.53 -2.06
N VAL A 51 6.12 13.94 -3.26
CA VAL A 51 5.89 14.69 -4.50
C VAL A 51 4.57 15.48 -4.43
N ALA A 52 3.49 14.86 -3.97
CA ALA A 52 2.20 15.53 -3.81
C ALA A 52 2.24 16.65 -2.76
N LYS A 53 2.98 16.45 -1.65
CA LYS A 53 3.20 17.49 -0.64
C LYS A 53 3.91 18.71 -1.21
N LEU A 54 4.94 18.50 -2.05
CA LEU A 54 5.64 19.58 -2.73
C LEU A 54 4.72 20.33 -3.70
N LEU A 55 3.93 19.61 -4.51
CA LEU A 55 2.96 20.23 -5.42
C LEU A 55 1.90 21.04 -4.67
N ALA A 56 1.36 20.51 -3.57
CA ALA A 56 0.41 21.23 -2.73
C ALA A 56 1.03 22.51 -2.13
N THR A 57 2.29 22.45 -1.70
CA THR A 57 3.01 23.60 -1.15
C THR A 57 3.14 24.72 -2.19
N ILE A 58 3.52 24.37 -3.42
CA ILE A 58 3.61 25.33 -4.53
C ILE A 58 2.24 25.94 -4.83
N ALA A 59 1.18 25.13 -4.87
CA ALA A 59 -0.17 25.61 -5.09
C ALA A 59 -0.62 26.62 -4.02
N VAL A 60 -0.33 26.36 -2.74
CA VAL A 60 -0.63 27.29 -1.64
C VAL A 60 0.10 28.62 -1.81
N ILE A 61 1.38 28.58 -2.17
CA ILE A 61 2.17 29.80 -2.42
C ILE A 61 1.54 30.63 -3.54
N VAL A 62 1.19 30.00 -4.67
CA VAL A 62 0.56 30.68 -5.80
C VAL A 62 -0.79 31.30 -5.42
N VAL A 63 -1.62 30.58 -4.66
CA VAL A 63 -2.91 31.09 -4.18
C VAL A 63 -2.72 32.27 -3.23
N GLY A 64 -1.74 32.21 -2.33
CA GLY A 64 -1.41 33.32 -1.43
C GLY A 64 -1.00 34.58 -2.20
N ILE A 65 -0.14 34.42 -3.21
CA ILE A 65 0.28 35.52 -4.07
C ILE A 65 -0.91 36.09 -4.86
N ALA A 66 -1.72 35.23 -5.48
CA ALA A 66 -2.89 35.64 -6.24
C ALA A 66 -3.94 36.37 -5.37
N TRP A 67 -4.09 35.96 -4.11
CA TRP A 67 -4.95 36.63 -3.13
C TRP A 67 -4.42 38.01 -2.75
N MET A 68 -3.10 38.17 -2.55
CA MET A 68 -2.50 39.48 -2.24
C MET A 68 -2.67 40.52 -3.34
N PHE A 69 -2.70 40.09 -4.61
CA PHE A 69 -2.94 40.98 -5.75
C PHE A 69 -4.42 41.16 -6.11
N GLY A 70 -5.35 40.62 -5.32
CA GLY A 70 -6.79 40.74 -5.55
C GLY A 70 -7.32 39.95 -6.75
N TYR A 71 -6.53 39.02 -7.31
CA TYR A 71 -7.00 38.13 -8.38
C TYR A 71 -7.95 37.03 -7.88
N LEU A 72 -7.91 36.72 -6.58
CA LEU A 72 -8.76 35.73 -5.92
C LEU A 72 -9.40 36.31 -4.65
N ASP A 73 -10.67 35.99 -4.42
CA ASP A 73 -11.37 36.31 -3.18
C ASP A 73 -11.04 35.34 -2.05
N LEU A 74 -11.25 35.76 -0.80
CA LEU A 74 -11.03 34.94 0.40
C LEU A 74 -11.78 33.59 0.33
N ARG A 75 -13.01 33.58 -0.22
CA ARG A 75 -13.78 32.34 -0.42
C ARG A 75 -13.06 31.35 -1.35
N LYS A 76 -12.50 31.84 -2.46
CA LYS A 76 -11.78 31.01 -3.42
C LYS A 76 -10.51 30.43 -2.81
N ALA A 77 -9.76 31.26 -2.08
CA ALA A 77 -8.58 30.80 -1.34
C ALA A 77 -8.93 29.74 -0.28
N ALA A 78 -10.02 29.94 0.47
CA ALA A 78 -10.48 29.00 1.48
C ALA A 78 -10.85 27.63 0.89
N TYR A 79 -11.48 27.58 -0.28
CA TYR A 79 -11.79 26.32 -0.96
C TYR A 79 -10.52 25.54 -1.33
N VAL A 80 -9.45 26.22 -1.76
CA VAL A 80 -8.19 25.54 -2.09
C VAL A 80 -7.55 24.95 -0.84
N VAL A 81 -7.47 25.70 0.26
CA VAL A 81 -6.90 25.21 1.52
C VAL A 81 -7.70 24.02 2.06
N LEU A 82 -9.03 24.10 2.01
CA LEU A 82 -9.92 23.02 2.42
C LEU A 82 -9.73 21.76 1.54
N GLY A 83 -9.63 21.93 0.21
CA GLY A 83 -9.37 20.83 -0.71
C GLY A 83 -8.04 20.11 -0.41
N ILE A 84 -6.98 20.87 -0.13
CA ILE A 84 -5.68 20.31 0.26
C ILE A 84 -5.80 19.53 1.57
N GLY A 85 -6.50 20.08 2.57
CA GLY A 85 -6.73 19.39 3.84
C GLY A 85 -7.47 18.06 3.67
N ILE A 86 -8.47 18.02 2.77
CA ILE A 86 -9.21 16.78 2.46
C ILE A 86 -8.31 15.76 1.76
N ILE A 87 -7.51 16.16 0.76
CA ILE A 87 -6.64 15.23 0.02
C ILE A 87 -5.66 14.52 0.96
N PHE A 88 -5.05 15.26 1.89
CA PHE A 88 -4.10 14.69 2.84
C PHE A 88 -4.79 13.95 4.00
N GLY A 89 -5.98 14.36 4.41
CA GLY A 89 -6.75 13.69 5.47
C GLY A 89 -7.57 12.49 5.00
N ALA A 90 -7.75 12.30 3.70
CA ALA A 90 -8.64 11.28 3.14
C ALA A 90 -8.28 9.85 3.59
N THR A 91 -6.99 9.51 3.61
CA THR A 91 -6.54 8.16 3.98
C THR A 91 -6.90 7.83 5.42
N GLU A 92 -6.71 8.77 6.34
CA GLU A 92 -7.00 8.59 7.77
C GLU A 92 -8.51 8.61 8.06
N LEU A 93 -9.25 9.49 7.37
CA LEU A 93 -10.71 9.48 7.41
C LEU A 93 -11.29 8.14 7.00
N VAL A 94 -10.83 7.60 5.86
CA VAL A 94 -11.32 6.30 5.35
C VAL A 94 -10.92 5.17 6.32
N SER A 95 -9.68 5.16 6.82
CA SER A 95 -9.20 4.17 7.79
C SER A 95 -10.03 4.15 9.07
N THR A 96 -10.41 5.33 9.57
CA THR A 96 -11.23 5.47 10.79
C THR A 96 -12.66 4.96 10.57
N ILE A 97 -13.23 5.19 9.39
CA ILE A 97 -14.59 4.74 9.04
C ILE A 97 -14.61 3.22 8.76
N SER A 98 -13.56 2.67 8.17
CA SER A 98 -13.49 1.22 7.85
C SER A 98 -13.23 0.33 9.06
N GLY A 99 -13.03 0.91 10.25
CA GLY A 99 -12.97 0.17 11.50
C GLY A 99 -11.59 0.01 12.13
N GLY A 100 -10.61 0.85 11.78
CA GLY A 100 -9.35 1.03 12.52
C GLY A 100 -8.51 -0.22 12.77
#